data_AF-A0A961DK10-F1
#
_entry.id   AF-A0A961DK10-F1
#
_cell.length_a   1.000
_cell.length_b   1.000
_cell.length_c   1.000
_cell.angle_alpha   90.00
_cell.angle_beta   90.00
_cell.angle_gamma   90.00
#
_symmetry.space_group_name_H-M   'P 1'
#
loop_
_entity.id
_entity.type
_entity.pdbx_description
1 polymer ?
#
loop_
_entity_poly.entity_id
_entity_poly.type
_entity_poly.pdbx_seq_one_letter_code
_entity_poly.pdbx_strand_id
1 'polypeptide(L)'
;ADPAADPAADPAADPATEAPTTDPASPPTTVPNQFGIDVSDEDFLELLGLEYSIEAASSGITAPEDDKADQPVTLFGTPDKDGNRVIYQLGPTLLTGRAIEDATPSLQNGQWVVMPKFKTGADGIDLFNQAAAQCYAGQPTCPAVGAEAGQLGVVLDGEVISAPVIQAASYTRDQITISGNSAAGGFTEQEARDLSLALRYGSLPIELEPQTVQFVSATLGEGALRAGIIAGLIGLAVVIIYMVAYYRILGLITIGSLLVTAAMLWAVVGFLGETQGLALTLAGIVGIIVSIGVSLDSSIVYFENVKEDVSEGRNFRRAVEKSFDQAWGTIIKADVSQLIGAVILYALSVGAVKGFAFYLAVTTLLDLILAYTFIRPATLLSVRSKLGDRPALFGVSVPPTRDEVRQQGPVEGGVSA
;
A
#
# COMPACT_ATOMS: atom_id res chain seq x y z
N ALA A 1 -20.23 53.37 91.97
CA ALA A 1 -21.52 52.85 91.50
C ALA A 1 -21.21 51.82 90.42
N ASP A 2 -21.25 50.55 90.82
CA ASP A 2 -21.59 49.41 89.96
C ASP A 2 -23.03 49.61 89.41
N PRO A 3 -23.56 48.86 88.42
CA PRO A 3 -23.40 47.40 88.22
C PRO A 3 -22.97 47.00 86.78
N ALA A 4 -22.24 45.91 86.56
CA ALA A 4 -22.57 44.46 86.65
C ALA A 4 -23.37 43.95 85.42
N ALA A 5 -23.16 42.74 84.87
CA ALA A 5 -22.51 41.54 85.38
C ALA A 5 -22.12 40.58 84.23
N ASP A 6 -21.05 39.82 84.44
CA ASP A 6 -20.78 38.47 83.90
C ASP A 6 -21.36 37.45 84.94
N PRO A 7 -21.26 36.09 84.88
CA PRO A 7 -20.57 35.21 83.92
C PRO A 7 -21.23 33.81 83.68
N ALA A 8 -20.45 32.93 83.00
CA ALA A 8 -20.34 31.46 83.15
C ALA A 8 -21.27 30.58 82.28
N ALA A 9 -20.83 29.47 81.65
CA ALA A 9 -19.64 28.65 81.84
C ALA A 9 -19.26 27.86 80.56
N ASP A 10 -17.95 27.66 80.42
CA ASP A 10 -17.17 26.70 79.61
C ASP A 10 -17.43 25.22 80.05
N PRO A 11 -16.74 24.17 79.54
CA PRO A 11 -16.37 23.80 78.16
C PRO A 11 -16.57 22.28 77.86
N ALA A 12 -16.24 21.88 76.62
CA ALA A 12 -15.67 20.58 76.19
C ALA A 12 -16.48 19.27 76.35
N ALA A 13 -16.75 18.61 75.20
CA ALA A 13 -16.42 17.20 74.95
C ALA A 13 -16.92 16.76 73.55
N ASP A 14 -16.00 16.41 72.65
CA ASP A 14 -16.23 15.37 71.64
C ASP A 14 -16.31 14.01 72.36
N PRO A 15 -17.11 13.02 71.91
CA PRO A 15 -16.59 12.17 70.83
C PRO A 15 -17.62 11.42 69.95
N ALA A 16 -17.06 10.84 68.89
CA ALA A 16 -17.40 9.55 68.28
C ALA A 16 -18.44 9.50 67.14
N THR A 17 -17.90 9.22 65.96
CA THR A 17 -18.24 8.05 65.13
C THR A 17 -19.67 7.94 64.65
N GLU A 18 -19.89 8.27 63.37
CA GLU A 18 -20.73 7.48 62.49
C GLU A 18 -20.08 7.39 61.11
N ALA A 19 -19.71 6.16 60.74
CA ALA A 19 -19.31 5.79 59.39
C ALA A 19 -20.56 5.77 58.49
N PRO A 20 -20.52 6.33 57.27
CA PRO A 20 -21.59 6.09 56.33
C PRO A 20 -21.44 4.67 55.78
N THR A 21 -22.49 3.90 55.99
CA THR A 21 -22.71 2.54 55.54
C THR A 21 -22.44 2.36 54.05
N THR A 22 -21.76 1.27 53.73
CA THR A 22 -21.51 0.75 52.39
C THR A 22 -22.83 0.36 51.71
N ASP A 23 -23.29 1.18 50.78
CA ASP A 23 -24.05 0.66 49.64
C ASP A 23 -23.07 -0.10 48.73
N PRO A 24 -23.42 -1.29 48.21
CA PRO A 24 -22.60 -1.94 47.21
C PRO A 24 -22.67 -1.09 45.94
N ALA A 25 -21.66 -0.24 45.75
CA ALA A 25 -21.46 0.48 44.51
C ALA A 25 -21.52 -0.52 43.36
N SER A 26 -22.45 -0.25 42.44
CA SER A 26 -22.53 -0.91 41.15
C SER A 26 -21.16 -0.90 40.46
N PRO A 27 -20.82 -1.90 39.62
CA PRO A 27 -19.56 -1.88 38.89
C PRO A 27 -19.40 -0.53 38.19
N PRO A 28 -18.20 0.07 38.18
CA PRO A 28 -18.02 1.39 37.59
C PRO A 28 -18.47 1.30 36.13
N THR A 29 -19.57 1.97 35.82
CA THR A 29 -19.94 2.25 34.44
C THR A 29 -18.81 3.11 33.89
N THR A 30 -18.17 2.58 32.86
CA THR A 30 -17.15 3.23 32.05
C THR A 30 -17.74 4.50 31.42
N VAL A 31 -17.66 5.60 32.17
CA VAL A 31 -18.02 6.91 31.65
C VAL A 31 -16.73 7.52 31.12
N PRO A 32 -16.59 7.68 29.79
CA PRO A 32 -15.46 8.41 29.26
C PRO A 32 -15.40 9.81 29.86
N ASN A 33 -14.19 10.31 30.07
CA ASN A 33 -13.98 11.66 30.59
C ASN A 33 -14.63 12.72 29.66
N GLN A 34 -14.55 13.99 30.04
CA GLN A 34 -15.14 15.10 29.27
C GLN A 34 -14.69 15.22 27.79
N PHE A 35 -13.70 14.43 27.38
CA PHE A 35 -13.19 14.32 26.01
C PHE A 35 -13.59 13.02 25.29
N GLY A 36 -14.45 12.19 25.89
CA GLY A 36 -14.87 10.93 25.27
C GLY A 36 -13.87 9.79 25.46
N ILE A 37 -12.87 9.93 26.34
CA ILE A 37 -11.81 8.94 26.56
C ILE A 37 -12.07 8.14 27.83
N ASP A 38 -12.17 6.83 27.71
CA ASP A 38 -12.28 5.91 28.83
C ASP A 38 -10.89 5.65 29.43
N VAL A 39 -10.66 6.18 30.62
CA VAL A 39 -9.36 6.10 31.31
C VAL A 39 -9.13 4.77 32.05
N SER A 40 -10.12 3.88 32.00
CA SER A 40 -10.05 2.54 32.58
C SER A 40 -9.93 1.42 31.54
N ASP A 41 -9.91 1.78 30.25
CA ASP A 41 -9.65 0.87 29.14
C ASP A 41 -8.22 0.30 29.23
N GLU A 42 -8.04 -0.99 28.98
CA GLU A 42 -6.72 -1.64 28.99
C GLU A 42 -5.79 -1.02 27.95
N ASP A 43 -6.29 -0.67 26.76
CA ASP A 43 -5.50 -0.04 25.70
C ASP A 43 -5.04 1.36 26.12
N PHE A 44 -5.90 2.10 26.83
CA PHE A 44 -5.56 3.42 27.35
C PHE A 44 -4.52 3.34 28.47
N LEU A 45 -4.66 2.37 29.38
CA LEU A 45 -3.69 2.15 30.45
C LEU A 45 -2.34 1.65 29.92
N GLU A 46 -2.34 0.85 28.86
CA GLU A 46 -1.14 0.43 28.15
C GLU A 46 -0.45 1.63 27.48
N LEU A 47 -1.20 2.46 26.75
CA LEU A 47 -0.68 3.70 26.16
C LEU A 47 -0.15 4.67 27.21
N LEU A 48 -0.83 4.82 28.35
CA LEU A 48 -0.40 5.71 29.43
C LEU A 48 0.83 5.17 30.17
N GLY A 49 0.95 3.84 30.29
CA GLY A 49 2.16 3.16 30.76
C GLY A 49 3.34 3.32 29.79
N LEU A 50 3.08 3.24 28.48
CA LEU A 50 4.06 3.52 27.43
C LEU A 50 4.49 4.99 27.48
N GLU A 51 3.57 5.94 27.60
CA GLU A 51 3.85 7.38 27.74
C GLU A 51 4.74 7.64 28.95
N TYR A 52 4.41 7.07 30.12
CA TYR A 52 5.23 7.20 31.33
C TYR A 52 6.61 6.55 31.18
N SER A 53 6.70 5.42 30.47
CA SER A 53 7.99 4.75 30.19
C SER A 53 8.85 5.55 29.19
N ILE A 54 8.23 6.20 28.20
CA ILE A 54 8.88 7.10 27.26
C ILE A 54 9.36 8.35 28.00
N GLU A 55 8.54 8.92 28.89
CA GLU A 55 8.90 10.12 29.64
C GLU A 55 10.03 9.83 30.64
N ALA A 56 9.97 8.67 31.31
CA ALA A 56 11.07 8.17 32.14
C ALA A 56 12.35 7.88 31.35
N ALA A 57 12.24 7.35 30.11
CA ALA A 57 13.38 7.14 29.22
C ALA A 57 13.92 8.44 28.59
N SER A 58 13.07 9.45 28.41
CA SER A 58 13.41 10.75 27.79
C SER A 58 14.12 11.71 28.74
N SER A 59 14.08 11.46 30.06
CA SER A 59 14.57 12.35 31.11
C SER A 59 16.09 12.60 31.13
N GLY A 60 16.82 12.18 30.09
CA GLY A 60 18.25 12.44 29.91
C GLY A 60 18.72 12.42 28.45
N ILE A 61 17.80 12.54 27.49
CA ILE A 61 18.08 12.49 26.05
C ILE A 61 18.27 13.90 25.54
N THR A 62 19.32 14.09 24.73
CA THR A 62 19.63 15.38 24.15
C THR A 62 18.58 15.71 23.09
N ALA A 63 17.89 16.85 23.24
CA ALA A 63 16.96 17.33 22.23
C ALA A 63 17.73 17.70 20.94
N PRO A 64 17.12 17.59 19.74
CA PRO A 64 17.80 17.93 18.50
C PRO A 64 18.38 19.34 18.46
N GLU A 65 17.73 20.31 19.12
CA GLU A 65 18.22 21.69 19.26
C GLU A 65 19.47 21.83 20.15
N ASP A 66 19.71 20.86 21.03
CA ASP A 66 20.84 20.82 21.97
C ASP A 66 21.96 19.86 21.50
N ASP A 67 21.79 19.19 20.36
CA ASP A 67 22.81 18.35 19.74
C ASP A 67 23.94 19.20 19.15
N LYS A 68 25.01 19.38 19.93
CA LYS A 68 26.19 20.14 19.55
C LYS A 68 27.38 19.22 19.39
N ALA A 69 28.05 19.35 18.24
CA ALA A 69 29.18 18.52 17.85
C ALA A 69 30.35 18.50 18.87
N ASP A 70 30.50 19.53 19.70
CA ASP A 70 31.57 19.65 20.69
C ASP A 70 31.23 19.09 22.08
N GLN A 71 30.00 18.61 22.30
CA GLN A 71 29.50 18.17 23.60
C GLN A 71 29.14 16.68 23.59
N PRO A 72 29.22 15.98 24.74
CA PRO A 72 28.68 14.64 24.85
C PRO A 72 27.16 14.69 24.77
N VAL A 73 26.57 13.77 24.01
CA VAL A 73 25.12 13.68 23.79
C VAL A 73 24.61 12.29 24.12
N THR A 74 23.36 12.21 24.58
CA THR A 74 22.69 10.94 24.86
C THR A 74 21.59 10.76 23.82
N LEU A 75 21.74 9.75 22.96
CA LEU A 75 20.83 9.52 21.83
C LEU A 75 20.26 8.10 21.86
N PHE A 76 19.11 7.92 21.22
CA PHE A 76 18.54 6.61 20.99
C PHE A 76 19.25 5.91 19.83
N GLY A 77 19.44 4.61 19.97
CA GLY A 77 19.76 3.73 18.84
C GLY A 77 18.51 3.31 18.10
N THR A 78 18.73 2.81 16.88
CA THR A 78 17.66 2.24 16.05
C THR A 78 16.93 1.11 16.76
N PRO A 79 15.58 1.11 16.75
CA PRO A 79 14.80 0.09 17.44
C PRO A 79 15.09 -1.30 16.87
N ASP A 80 15.24 -2.29 17.77
CA ASP A 80 15.29 -3.70 17.39
C ASP A 80 13.90 -4.18 16.90
N LYS A 81 13.82 -5.40 16.38
CA LYS A 81 12.60 -6.05 15.88
C LYS A 81 11.46 -6.08 16.90
N ASP A 82 11.79 -6.07 18.18
CA ASP A 82 10.85 -6.04 19.30
C ASP A 82 10.48 -4.61 19.76
N GLY A 83 10.94 -3.58 19.05
CA GLY A 83 10.67 -2.16 19.36
C GLY A 83 11.55 -1.58 20.47
N ASN A 84 12.44 -2.38 21.06
CA ASN A 84 13.37 -1.94 22.11
C ASN A 84 14.46 -1.04 21.54
N ARG A 85 14.76 0.08 22.22
CA ARG A 85 15.82 1.00 21.84
C ARG A 85 16.95 0.97 22.87
N VAL A 86 18.18 0.86 22.39
CA VAL A 86 19.37 1.03 23.22
C VAL A 86 19.65 2.52 23.36
N ILE A 87 20.01 2.98 24.56
CA ILE A 87 20.45 4.36 24.78
C ILE A 87 21.97 4.40 24.72
N TYR A 88 22.51 5.29 23.89
CA TYR A 88 23.94 5.49 23.73
C TYR A 88 24.35 6.83 24.33
N GLN A 89 25.43 6.82 25.10
CA GLN A 89 26.13 8.03 25.51
C GLN A 89 27.33 8.23 24.58
N LEU A 90 27.30 9.30 23.80
CA LEU A 90 28.30 9.62 22.79
C LEU A 90 29.22 10.73 23.28
N GLY A 91 30.49 10.65 22.89
CA GLY A 91 31.44 11.75 23.04
C GLY A 91 31.26 12.82 21.95
N PRO A 92 32.13 13.85 21.93
CA PRO A 92 32.09 14.87 20.88
C PRO A 92 32.31 14.25 19.49
N THR A 93 31.77 14.90 18.48
CA THR A 93 31.85 14.48 17.07
C THR A 93 33.30 14.53 16.59
N LEU A 94 33.87 13.36 16.27
CA LEU A 94 35.25 13.25 15.77
C LEU A 94 35.36 13.50 14.26
N LEU A 95 34.32 13.15 13.50
CA LEU A 95 34.25 13.35 12.05
C LEU A 95 32.80 13.48 11.61
N THR A 96 32.60 14.16 10.48
CA THR A 96 31.29 14.29 9.83
C THR A 96 31.24 13.47 8.54
N GLY A 97 30.04 13.20 8.03
CA GLY A 97 29.85 12.46 6.78
C GLY A 97 30.54 13.08 5.55
N ARG A 98 30.99 14.34 5.63
CA ARG A 98 31.83 14.99 4.60
C ARG A 98 33.12 14.23 4.29
N ALA A 99 33.64 13.46 5.24
CA ALA A 99 34.85 12.63 5.08
C ALA A 99 34.61 11.38 4.21
N ILE A 100 33.34 11.00 4.02
CA ILE A 100 32.93 9.81 3.26
C ILE A 100 32.77 10.18 1.78
N GLU A 101 33.29 9.33 0.89
CA GLU A 101 33.11 9.40 -0.56
C GLU A 101 31.95 8.52 -1.02
N ASP A 102 31.86 7.29 -0.49
CA ASP A 102 30.79 6.34 -0.80
C ASP A 102 30.65 5.30 0.32
N ALA A 103 29.57 4.53 0.33
CA ALA A 103 29.40 3.37 1.21
C ALA A 103 28.61 2.27 0.49
N THR A 104 29.19 1.07 0.42
CA THR A 104 28.58 -0.06 -0.30
C THR A 104 28.31 -1.24 0.63
N PRO A 105 27.08 -1.79 0.65
CA PRO A 105 26.82 -3.06 1.33
C PRO A 105 27.45 -4.21 0.52
N SER A 106 28.09 -5.15 1.19
CA SER A 106 28.75 -6.30 0.58
C SER A 106 28.57 -7.55 1.44
N LEU A 107 28.50 -8.72 0.80
CA LEU A 107 28.41 -10.00 1.49
C LEU A 107 29.82 -10.60 1.60
N GLN A 108 30.38 -10.64 2.80
CA GLN A 108 31.67 -11.25 3.09
C GLN A 108 31.48 -12.45 4.03
N ASN A 109 32.04 -13.61 3.66
CA ASN A 109 31.95 -14.85 4.46
C ASN A 109 30.51 -15.23 4.87
N GLY A 110 29.53 -14.94 4.01
CA GLY A 110 28.11 -15.20 4.27
C GLY A 110 27.43 -14.22 5.23
N GLN A 111 28.09 -13.13 5.61
CA GLN A 111 27.58 -12.06 6.47
C GLN A 111 27.54 -10.74 5.72
N TRP A 112 26.51 -9.93 5.93
CA TRP A 112 26.46 -8.59 5.36
C TRP A 112 27.32 -7.63 6.17
N VAL A 113 28.15 -6.87 5.45
CA VAL A 113 29.01 -5.82 5.98
C VAL A 113 28.85 -4.57 5.14
N VAL A 114 29.13 -3.41 5.72
CA VAL A 114 29.16 -2.13 5.01
C VAL A 114 30.60 -1.69 4.82
N MET A 115 30.98 -1.40 3.58
CA MET A 115 32.32 -0.93 3.23
C MET A 115 32.27 0.57 2.89
N PRO A 116 32.56 1.46 3.86
CA PRO A 116 32.71 2.87 3.58
C PRO A 116 34.02 3.14 2.85
N LYS A 117 33.97 4.03 1.87
CA LYS A 117 35.12 4.57 1.16
C LYS A 117 35.31 6.01 1.60
N PHE A 118 36.43 6.33 2.22
CA PHE A 118 36.76 7.69 2.64
C PHE A 118 37.46 8.48 1.53
N LYS A 119 37.33 9.81 1.58
CA LYS A 119 38.08 10.73 0.71
C LYS A 119 39.57 10.73 1.06
N THR A 120 40.41 11.13 0.13
CA THR A 120 41.85 11.30 0.36
C THR A 120 42.17 12.62 1.05
N GLY A 121 43.18 12.60 1.93
CA GLY A 121 43.75 13.79 2.56
C GLY A 121 43.25 14.05 3.98
N ALA A 122 43.63 15.22 4.50
CA ALA A 122 43.45 15.63 5.90
C ALA A 122 41.99 15.54 6.37
N ASP A 123 41.03 15.93 5.53
CA ASP A 123 39.59 15.96 5.87
C ASP A 123 38.86 14.63 5.59
N GLY A 124 39.59 13.59 5.15
CA GLY A 124 39.05 12.28 4.79
C GLY A 124 39.64 11.16 5.66
N ILE A 125 40.40 10.27 5.04
CA ILE A 125 40.99 9.09 5.71
C ILE A 125 41.95 9.47 6.85
N ASP A 126 42.66 10.60 6.76
CA ASP A 126 43.60 11.01 7.81
C ASP A 126 42.87 11.44 9.09
N LEU A 127 41.71 12.09 8.96
CA LEU A 127 40.84 12.44 10.08
C LEU A 127 40.21 11.18 10.71
N PHE A 128 39.76 10.24 9.87
CA PHE A 128 39.25 8.96 10.37
C PHE A 128 40.31 8.16 11.12
N ASN A 129 41.54 8.10 10.62
CA ASN A 129 42.64 7.40 11.28
C ASN A 129 43.03 8.06 12.62
N GLN A 130 42.92 9.38 12.73
CA GLN A 130 43.10 10.07 14.02
C GLN A 130 42.01 9.68 15.03
N ALA A 131 40.75 9.65 14.61
CA ALA A 131 39.64 9.20 15.45
C ALA A 131 39.78 7.72 15.84
N ALA A 132 40.12 6.85 14.89
CA ALA A 132 40.35 5.43 15.11
C ALA A 132 41.48 5.18 16.11
N ALA A 133 42.60 5.91 16.00
CA ALA A 133 43.71 5.81 16.96
C ALA A 133 43.30 6.20 18.39
N GLN A 134 42.43 7.21 18.55
CA GLN A 134 41.91 7.60 19.87
C GLN A 134 41.03 6.52 20.48
N CYS A 135 40.11 5.95 19.69
CA CYS A 135 39.24 4.85 20.13
C CYS A 135 40.01 3.57 20.42
N TYR A 136 40.99 3.21 19.58
CA TYR A 136 41.83 2.04 19.77
C TYR A 136 42.69 2.13 21.04
N ALA A 137 43.16 3.33 21.38
CA ALA A 137 43.94 3.59 22.59
C ALA A 137 43.09 3.76 23.87
N GLY A 138 41.75 3.82 23.75
CA GLY A 138 40.84 4.03 24.88
C GLY A 138 40.99 5.40 25.55
N GLN A 139 41.24 6.45 24.75
CA GLN A 139 41.34 7.82 25.25
C GLN A 139 40.02 8.29 25.91
N PRO A 140 40.03 9.32 26.78
CA PRO A 140 38.81 9.81 27.43
C PRO A 140 37.71 10.26 26.46
N THR A 141 38.07 10.64 25.22
CA THR A 141 37.14 11.01 24.15
C THR A 141 36.43 9.82 23.51
N CYS A 142 37.01 8.61 23.62
CA CYS A 142 36.45 7.37 23.10
C CYS A 142 36.87 6.22 24.04
N PRO A 143 36.23 6.11 25.22
CA PRO A 143 36.61 5.15 26.24
C PRO A 143 36.36 3.71 25.79
N ALA A 144 37.17 2.78 26.31
CA ALA A 144 36.95 1.35 26.12
C ALA A 144 35.65 0.90 26.77
N VAL A 145 34.88 0.05 26.07
CA VAL A 145 33.63 -0.52 26.58
C VAL A 145 33.91 -1.95 27.04
N GLY A 146 34.04 -2.15 28.36
CA GLY A 146 34.39 -3.46 28.93
C GLY A 146 35.82 -3.89 28.61
N ALA A 147 35.99 -5.05 28.00
CA ALA A 147 37.30 -5.61 27.60
C ALA A 147 37.70 -5.25 26.15
N GLU A 148 36.87 -4.49 25.45
CA GLU A 148 37.04 -4.15 24.04
C GLU A 148 37.49 -2.70 23.86
N ALA A 149 38.10 -2.41 22.71
CA ALA A 149 38.47 -1.05 22.33
C ALA A 149 37.25 -0.12 22.21
N GLY A 150 37.47 1.18 22.09
CA GLY A 150 36.38 2.16 21.96
C GLY A 150 35.50 1.91 20.74
N GLN A 151 34.20 2.23 20.88
CA GLN A 151 33.21 2.17 19.81
C GLN A 151 33.04 3.53 19.14
N LEU A 152 32.93 3.55 17.82
CA LEU A 152 32.68 4.76 17.06
C LEU A 152 31.23 4.77 16.58
N GLY A 153 30.39 5.60 17.21
CA GLY A 153 28.98 5.75 16.83
C GLY A 153 28.80 6.41 15.46
N VAL A 154 27.95 5.82 14.62
CA VAL A 154 27.42 6.39 13.38
C VAL A 154 26.04 6.94 13.69
N VAL A 155 25.93 8.26 13.65
CA VAL A 155 24.70 9.00 13.96
C VAL A 155 24.14 9.63 12.69
N LEU A 156 22.82 9.57 12.51
CA LEU A 156 22.09 10.30 11.48
C LEU A 156 20.83 10.90 12.11
N ASP A 157 20.61 12.21 11.91
CA ASP A 157 19.42 12.94 12.38
C ASP A 157 19.06 12.70 13.86
N GLY A 158 20.07 12.61 14.74
CA GLY A 158 19.88 12.39 16.18
C GLY A 158 19.66 10.94 16.60
N GLU A 159 19.80 9.97 15.68
CA GLU A 159 19.65 8.54 15.96
C GLU A 159 20.96 7.77 15.69
N VAL A 160 21.33 6.87 16.60
CA VAL A 160 22.51 6.00 16.45
C VAL A 160 22.16 4.78 15.61
N ILE A 161 22.61 4.77 14.36
CA ILE A 161 22.36 3.68 13.41
C ILE A 161 23.27 2.48 13.71
N SER A 162 24.52 2.74 14.11
CA SER A 162 25.48 1.67 14.43
C SER A 162 26.59 2.18 15.35
N ALA A 163 27.16 1.31 16.19
CA ALA A 163 28.29 1.64 17.06
C ALA A 163 29.38 0.55 17.00
N PRO A 164 30.07 0.39 15.85
CA PRO A 164 31.13 -0.61 15.69
C PRO A 164 32.34 -0.36 16.60
N VAL A 165 32.94 -1.45 17.07
CA VAL A 165 34.22 -1.44 17.78
C VAL A 165 35.36 -1.16 16.82
N ILE A 166 36.27 -0.25 17.17
CA ILE A 166 37.47 0.03 16.38
C ILE A 166 38.54 -1.03 16.69
N GLN A 167 38.92 -1.82 15.69
CA GLN A 167 39.85 -2.95 15.83
C GLN A 167 41.31 -2.61 15.51
N ALA A 168 41.58 -1.47 14.88
CA ALA A 168 42.91 -1.03 14.49
C ALA A 168 43.08 0.48 14.64
N ALA A 169 44.30 0.94 14.89
CA ALA A 169 44.61 2.37 15.02
C ALA A 169 44.67 3.11 13.67
N SER A 170 44.78 2.40 12.56
CA SER A 170 44.85 2.99 11.22
C SER A 170 44.27 2.03 10.19
N TYR A 171 43.58 2.59 9.20
CA TYR A 171 42.93 1.88 8.11
C TYR A 171 43.33 2.47 6.75
N THR A 172 43.18 1.65 5.71
CA THR A 172 43.25 2.10 4.31
C THR A 172 41.87 2.59 3.88
N ARG A 173 41.82 3.66 3.08
CA ARG A 173 40.59 4.38 2.69
C ARG A 173 39.45 3.51 2.13
N ASP A 174 39.75 2.35 1.57
CA ASP A 174 38.87 1.43 0.86
C ASP A 174 38.85 0.02 1.47
N GLN A 175 39.53 -0.19 2.60
CA GLN A 175 39.63 -1.47 3.31
C GLN A 175 39.00 -1.41 4.70
N ILE A 176 38.00 -0.56 4.88
CA ILE A 176 37.24 -0.46 6.11
C ILE A 176 35.97 -1.31 5.95
N THR A 177 35.70 -2.15 6.94
CA THR A 177 34.52 -3.01 7.00
C THR A 177 33.81 -2.76 8.31
N ILE A 178 32.55 -2.34 8.23
CA ILE A 178 31.65 -2.24 9.37
C ILE A 178 30.82 -3.51 9.40
N SER A 179 30.96 -4.29 10.46
CA SER A 179 30.15 -5.48 10.73
C SER A 179 29.16 -5.21 11.86
N GLY A 180 27.95 -5.77 11.74
CA GLY A 180 26.95 -5.70 12.78
C GLY A 180 27.34 -6.51 14.02
N ASN A 181 26.75 -6.16 15.16
CA ASN A 181 26.93 -6.81 16.46
C ASN A 181 25.81 -7.84 16.76
N SER A 182 25.04 -8.27 15.76
CA SER A 182 23.97 -9.24 15.96
C SER A 182 24.53 -10.58 16.45
N ALA A 183 23.72 -11.37 17.16
CA ALA A 183 24.11 -12.69 17.67
C ALA A 183 24.58 -13.68 16.58
N ALA A 184 24.33 -13.37 15.29
CA ALA A 184 24.79 -14.13 14.12
C ALA A 184 26.13 -13.61 13.52
N GLY A 185 26.69 -12.51 14.04
CA GLY A 185 27.98 -11.96 13.65
C GLY A 185 28.00 -11.01 12.45
N GLY A 186 26.83 -10.55 11.99
CA GLY A 186 26.73 -9.63 10.84
C GLY A 186 25.38 -8.89 10.76
N PHE A 187 25.29 -7.92 9.84
CA PHE A 187 24.04 -7.24 9.54
C PHE A 187 23.08 -8.15 8.75
N THR A 188 21.78 -7.86 8.80
CA THR A 188 20.85 -8.33 7.77
C THR A 188 21.08 -7.55 6.47
N GLU A 189 20.57 -8.06 5.33
CA GLU A 189 20.66 -7.33 4.06
C GLU A 189 20.05 -5.93 4.17
N GLN A 190 18.90 -5.84 4.84
CA GLN A 190 18.18 -4.59 5.01
C GLN A 190 18.97 -3.61 5.89
N GLU A 191 19.47 -4.05 7.04
CA GLU A 191 20.32 -3.23 7.93
C GLU A 191 21.58 -2.71 7.23
N ALA A 192 22.25 -3.55 6.44
CA ALA A 192 23.43 -3.15 5.70
C ALA A 192 23.10 -2.12 4.61
N ARG A 193 21.96 -2.28 3.93
CA ARG A 193 21.46 -1.29 2.96
C ARG A 193 21.13 0.02 3.63
N ASP A 194 20.42 -0.01 4.76
CA ASP A 194 20.00 1.20 5.50
C ASP A 194 21.21 1.96 6.06
N LEU A 195 22.19 1.27 6.65
CA LEU A 195 23.44 1.88 7.09
C LEU A 195 24.26 2.45 5.92
N SER A 196 24.34 1.73 4.80
CA SER A 196 25.05 2.24 3.60
C SER A 196 24.38 3.50 3.04
N LEU A 197 23.05 3.55 3.10
CA LEU A 197 22.25 4.66 2.65
C LEU A 197 22.41 5.86 3.59
N ALA A 198 22.40 5.62 4.91
CA ALA A 198 22.65 6.62 5.93
C ALA A 198 24.04 7.28 5.78
N LEU A 199 25.09 6.48 5.59
CA LEU A 199 26.45 7.00 5.37
C LEU A 199 26.57 7.81 4.08
N ARG A 200 25.83 7.43 3.03
CA ARG A 200 25.77 8.20 1.78
C ARG A 200 24.99 9.50 1.97
N TYR A 201 23.85 9.48 2.65
CA TYR A 201 23.06 10.68 2.89
C TYR A 201 23.74 11.68 3.82
N GLY A 202 24.40 11.22 4.89
CA GLY A 202 25.18 12.08 5.79
C GLY A 202 26.38 12.76 5.11
N SER A 203 26.77 12.33 3.90
CA SER A 203 27.79 12.99 3.09
C SER A 203 27.28 14.19 2.27
N LEU A 204 25.96 14.38 2.17
CA LEU A 204 25.40 15.51 1.43
C LEU A 204 25.65 16.82 2.18
N PRO A 205 26.19 17.86 1.49
CA PRO A 205 26.44 19.16 2.10
C PRO A 205 25.19 20.06 2.11
N ILE A 206 23.99 19.50 1.94
CA ILE A 206 22.74 20.23 1.80
C ILE A 206 21.67 19.66 2.72
N GLU A 207 20.85 20.54 3.27
CA GLU A 207 19.65 20.18 4.00
C GLU A 207 18.52 19.91 3.00
N LEU A 208 17.79 18.81 3.18
CA LEU A 208 16.67 18.44 2.32
C LEU A 208 15.36 18.85 2.99
N GLU A 209 14.66 19.82 2.40
CA GLU A 209 13.33 20.22 2.86
C GLU A 209 12.25 19.51 2.02
N PRO A 210 11.32 18.76 2.64
CA PRO A 210 10.27 18.08 1.90
C PRO A 210 9.29 19.08 1.29
N GLN A 211 9.24 19.17 -0.05
CA GLN A 211 8.39 20.12 -0.77
C GLN A 211 6.88 19.79 -0.70
N THR A 212 6.53 18.51 -0.66
CA THR A 212 5.14 18.06 -0.60
C THR A 212 5.05 16.77 0.20
N VAL A 213 4.35 16.81 1.32
CA VAL A 213 4.01 15.62 2.12
C VAL A 213 2.51 15.44 2.08
N GLN A 214 2.05 14.29 1.60
CA GLN A 214 0.63 13.93 1.61
C GLN A 214 0.43 12.82 2.63
N PHE A 215 -0.24 13.16 3.74
CA PHE A 215 -0.67 12.17 4.72
C PHE A 215 -2.05 11.66 4.32
N VAL A 216 -2.13 10.36 4.00
CA VAL A 216 -3.41 9.67 3.76
C VAL A 216 -3.61 8.69 4.90
N SER A 217 -4.66 8.91 5.71
CA SER A 217 -4.98 8.00 6.81
C SER A 217 -5.51 6.67 6.27
N ALA A 218 -5.22 5.58 6.99
CA ALA A 218 -5.76 4.26 6.68
C ALA A 218 -7.29 4.25 6.66
N THR A 219 -7.93 5.02 7.55
CA THR A 219 -9.39 5.15 7.64
C THR A 219 -10.02 5.76 6.38
N LEU A 220 -9.37 6.75 5.77
CA LEU A 220 -9.85 7.35 4.52
C LEU A 220 -9.69 6.38 3.36
N GLY A 221 -8.57 5.65 3.32
CA GLY A 221 -8.31 4.61 2.33
C GLY A 221 -9.33 3.47 2.39
N GLU A 222 -9.62 2.96 3.59
CA GLU A 222 -10.62 1.90 3.81
C GLU A 222 -12.02 2.36 3.42
N GLY A 223 -12.42 3.57 3.84
CA GLY A 223 -13.72 4.14 3.48
C GLY A 223 -13.89 4.27 1.97
N ALA A 224 -12.85 4.74 1.28
CA ALA A 224 -12.87 4.91 -0.17
C ALA A 224 -12.86 3.56 -0.93
N LEU A 225 -12.10 2.58 -0.44
CA LEU A 225 -12.11 1.21 -0.97
C LEU A 225 -13.50 0.59 -0.85
N ARG A 226 -14.11 0.67 0.34
CA ARG A 226 -15.45 0.13 0.59
C ARG A 226 -16.51 0.79 -0.29
N ALA A 227 -16.48 2.11 -0.40
CA ALA A 227 -17.37 2.85 -1.28
C ALA A 227 -17.20 2.44 -2.75
N GLY A 228 -15.95 2.29 -3.21
CA GLY A 228 -15.62 1.84 -4.56
C GLY A 228 -16.13 0.42 -4.86
N ILE A 229 -15.96 -0.53 -3.93
CA ILE A 229 -16.46 -1.90 -4.08
C ILE A 229 -17.99 -1.92 -4.15
N ILE A 230 -18.67 -1.19 -3.26
CA ILE A 230 -20.14 -1.14 -3.25
C ILE A 230 -20.67 -0.54 -4.56
N ALA A 231 -20.11 0.59 -5.00
CA ALA A 231 -20.50 1.22 -6.26
C ALA A 231 -20.24 0.30 -7.47
N GLY A 232 -19.08 -0.37 -7.49
CA GLY A 232 -18.72 -1.34 -8.52
C GLY A 232 -19.68 -2.54 -8.57
N LEU A 233 -20.04 -3.12 -7.42
CA LEU A 233 -20.97 -4.25 -7.34
C LEU A 233 -22.38 -3.88 -7.78
N ILE A 234 -22.88 -2.71 -7.36
CA ILE A 234 -24.20 -2.22 -7.79
C ILE A 234 -24.21 -1.99 -9.31
N GLY A 235 -23.19 -1.31 -9.85
CA GLY A 235 -23.05 -1.08 -11.28
C GLY A 235 -22.99 -2.39 -12.08
N LEU A 236 -22.15 -3.33 -11.64
CA LEU A 236 -22.05 -4.66 -12.24
C LEU A 236 -23.38 -5.41 -12.21
N ALA A 237 -24.11 -5.37 -11.10
CA ALA A 237 -25.41 -6.04 -10.98
C ALA A 237 -26.46 -5.48 -11.96
N VAL A 238 -26.57 -4.16 -12.08
CA VAL A 238 -27.49 -3.50 -13.03
C VAL A 238 -27.19 -3.95 -14.46
N VAL A 239 -25.91 -3.98 -14.80
CA VAL A 239 -25.45 -4.34 -16.13
C VAL A 239 -25.66 -5.82 -16.43
N ILE A 240 -25.40 -6.71 -15.47
CA ILE A 240 -25.71 -8.14 -15.56
C ILE A 240 -27.20 -8.35 -15.82
N ILE A 241 -28.07 -7.66 -15.06
CA ILE A 241 -29.52 -7.75 -15.22
C ILE A 241 -29.93 -7.32 -16.63
N TYR A 242 -29.39 -6.20 -17.11
CA TYR A 242 -29.66 -5.72 -18.47
C TYR A 242 -29.23 -6.75 -19.53
N MET A 243 -28.01 -7.29 -19.42
CA MET A 243 -27.49 -8.27 -20.37
C MET A 243 -28.30 -9.55 -20.41
N VAL A 244 -28.73 -10.07 -19.24
CA VAL A 244 -29.58 -11.26 -19.19
C VAL A 244 -30.98 -10.98 -19.71
N ALA A 245 -31.57 -9.84 -19.36
CA ALA A 245 -32.92 -9.49 -19.79
C ALA A 245 -33.02 -9.27 -21.32
N TYR A 246 -32.06 -8.55 -21.90
CA TYR A 246 -32.07 -8.18 -23.31
C TYR A 246 -31.44 -9.25 -24.21
N TYR A 247 -30.23 -9.73 -23.86
CA TYR A 247 -29.45 -10.66 -24.68
C TYR A 247 -29.56 -12.14 -24.25
N ARG A 248 -30.22 -12.45 -23.13
CA ARG A 248 -30.52 -13.82 -22.67
C ARG A 248 -29.27 -14.71 -22.63
N ILE A 249 -29.20 -15.74 -23.47
CA ILE A 249 -28.05 -16.67 -23.53
C ILE A 249 -26.76 -15.95 -23.94
N LEU A 250 -26.82 -14.99 -24.88
CA LEU A 250 -25.65 -14.19 -25.26
C LEU A 250 -25.17 -13.33 -24.08
N GLY A 251 -26.11 -12.83 -23.28
CA GLY A 251 -25.81 -12.18 -22.00
C GLY A 251 -25.07 -13.09 -21.02
N LEU A 252 -25.52 -14.35 -20.86
CA LEU A 252 -24.85 -15.33 -20.00
C LEU A 252 -23.42 -15.65 -20.47
N ILE A 253 -23.19 -15.73 -21.79
CA ILE A 253 -21.85 -15.92 -22.34
C ILE A 253 -20.96 -14.73 -21.97
N THR A 254 -21.49 -13.51 -22.05
CA THR A 254 -20.72 -12.31 -21.69
C THR A 254 -20.36 -12.26 -20.21
N ILE A 255 -21.29 -12.66 -19.34
CA ILE A 255 -21.04 -12.78 -17.90
C ILE A 255 -19.95 -13.83 -17.65
N GLY A 256 -19.99 -14.96 -18.35
CA GLY A 256 -18.92 -15.96 -18.32
C GLY A 256 -17.57 -15.35 -18.73
N SER A 257 -17.54 -14.53 -19.78
CA SER A 257 -16.32 -13.83 -20.22
C SER A 257 -15.80 -12.89 -19.14
N LEU A 258 -16.66 -12.08 -18.53
CA LEU A 258 -16.29 -11.18 -17.43
C LEU A 258 -15.71 -11.93 -16.22
N LEU A 259 -16.25 -13.10 -15.89
CA LEU A 259 -15.69 -13.94 -14.81
C LEU A 259 -14.30 -14.48 -15.16
N VAL A 260 -14.08 -14.90 -16.40
CA VAL A 260 -12.77 -15.36 -16.86
C VAL A 260 -11.78 -14.18 -16.89
N THR A 261 -12.20 -13.01 -17.37
CA THR A 261 -11.38 -11.78 -17.32
C THR A 261 -11.02 -11.41 -15.89
N ALA A 262 -11.98 -11.47 -14.96
CA ALA A 262 -11.74 -11.18 -13.54
C ALA A 262 -10.75 -12.16 -12.92
N ALA A 263 -10.85 -13.46 -13.24
CA ALA A 263 -9.90 -14.47 -12.78
C ALA A 263 -8.49 -14.26 -13.37
N MET A 264 -8.38 -13.95 -14.66
CA MET A 264 -7.10 -13.62 -15.30
C MET A 264 -6.48 -12.35 -14.71
N LEU A 265 -7.30 -11.31 -14.51
CA LEU A 265 -6.85 -10.06 -13.91
C LEU A 265 -6.38 -10.29 -12.47
N TRP A 266 -7.11 -11.08 -11.67
CA TRP A 266 -6.69 -11.46 -10.33
C TRP A 266 -5.34 -12.18 -10.33
N ALA A 267 -5.12 -13.11 -11.27
CA ALA A 267 -3.85 -13.80 -11.42
C ALA A 267 -2.70 -12.86 -11.82
N VAL A 268 -2.93 -11.94 -12.77
CA VAL A 268 -1.94 -10.93 -13.19
C VAL A 268 -1.58 -10.01 -12.02
N VAL A 269 -2.58 -9.51 -11.30
CA VAL A 269 -2.37 -8.59 -10.18
C VAL A 269 -1.67 -9.29 -9.01
N GLY A 270 -2.09 -10.51 -8.66
CA GLY A 270 -1.43 -11.29 -7.62
C GLY A 270 0.04 -11.58 -7.95
N PHE A 271 0.32 -11.95 -9.21
CA PHE A 271 1.69 -12.21 -9.67
C PHE A 271 2.55 -10.95 -9.67
N LEU A 272 2.04 -9.81 -10.15
CA LEU A 272 2.78 -8.54 -10.15
C LEU A 272 2.91 -7.94 -8.74
N GLY A 273 1.93 -8.19 -7.88
CA GLY A 273 1.99 -7.80 -6.47
C GLY A 273 3.17 -8.46 -5.76
N GLU A 274 3.32 -9.78 -5.91
CA GLU A 274 4.41 -10.53 -5.29
C GLU A 274 5.78 -10.23 -5.91
N THR A 275 5.85 -10.13 -7.25
CA THR A 275 7.15 -10.02 -7.95
C THR A 275 7.68 -8.60 -8.09
N GLN A 276 6.80 -7.61 -8.20
CA GLN A 276 7.16 -6.21 -8.51
C GLN A 276 6.64 -5.22 -7.45
N GLY A 277 6.00 -5.71 -6.37
CA GLY A 277 5.39 -4.85 -5.36
C GLY A 277 4.25 -3.99 -5.91
N LEU A 278 3.54 -4.46 -6.94
CA LEU A 278 2.42 -3.70 -7.52
C LEU A 278 1.30 -3.55 -6.50
N ALA A 279 1.09 -2.33 -6.02
CA ALA A 279 -0.03 -1.99 -5.16
C ALA A 279 -1.26 -1.57 -5.99
N LEU A 280 -2.43 -2.15 -5.66
CA LEU A 280 -3.70 -1.74 -6.24
C LEU A 280 -4.11 -0.38 -5.66
N THR A 281 -4.05 0.66 -6.49
CA THR A 281 -4.48 2.02 -6.10
C THR A 281 -5.98 2.20 -6.33
N LEU A 282 -6.58 3.20 -5.66
CA LEU A 282 -7.98 3.57 -5.90
C LEU A 282 -8.24 3.94 -7.36
N ALA A 283 -7.32 4.68 -7.98
CA ALA A 283 -7.39 4.99 -9.40
C ALA A 283 -7.30 3.73 -10.27
N GLY A 284 -6.51 2.74 -9.87
CA GLY A 284 -6.49 1.42 -10.51
C GLY A 284 -7.84 0.72 -10.46
N ILE A 285 -8.54 0.75 -9.32
CA ILE A 285 -9.90 0.20 -9.18
C ILE A 285 -10.87 0.87 -10.17
N VAL A 286 -10.80 2.20 -10.33
CA VAL A 286 -11.61 2.92 -11.32
C VAL A 286 -11.31 2.43 -12.74
N GLY A 287 -10.04 2.16 -13.06
CA GLY A 287 -9.63 1.59 -14.36
C GLY A 287 -10.29 0.23 -14.63
N ILE A 288 -10.34 -0.64 -13.61
CA ILE A 288 -11.01 -1.94 -13.69
C ILE A 288 -12.53 -1.79 -13.86
N ILE A 289 -13.15 -0.84 -13.15
CA ILE A 289 -14.60 -0.58 -13.29
C ILE A 289 -14.92 -0.09 -14.71
N VAL A 290 -14.13 0.84 -15.24
CA VAL A 290 -14.28 1.35 -16.61
C VAL A 290 -14.13 0.22 -17.63
N SER A 291 -13.17 -0.68 -17.44
CA SER A 291 -12.92 -1.76 -18.39
C SER A 291 -14.08 -2.75 -18.50
N ILE A 292 -14.88 -2.94 -17.44
CA ILE A 292 -16.09 -3.77 -17.50
C ILE A 292 -17.06 -3.22 -18.55
N GLY A 293 -17.30 -1.91 -18.55
CA GLY A 293 -18.17 -1.24 -19.51
C GLY A 293 -17.68 -1.39 -20.95
N VAL A 294 -16.37 -1.22 -21.16
CA VAL A 294 -15.72 -1.38 -22.48
C VAL A 294 -15.84 -2.81 -22.98
N SER A 295 -15.56 -3.81 -22.13
CA SER A 295 -15.65 -5.23 -22.51
C SER A 295 -17.07 -5.62 -22.95
N LEU A 296 -18.07 -5.00 -22.33
CA LEU A 296 -19.48 -5.19 -22.67
C LEU A 296 -19.86 -4.52 -23.98
N ASP A 297 -19.34 -3.33 -24.26
CA ASP A 297 -19.55 -2.63 -25.53
C ASP A 297 -19.06 -3.47 -26.71
N SER A 298 -17.84 -4.02 -26.61
CA SER A 298 -17.27 -4.97 -27.59
C SER A 298 -18.18 -6.18 -27.82
N SER A 299 -18.73 -6.74 -26.75
CA SER A 299 -19.64 -7.89 -26.80
C SER A 299 -20.99 -7.54 -27.46
N ILE A 300 -21.53 -6.36 -27.17
CA ILE A 300 -22.79 -5.85 -27.72
C ILE A 300 -22.69 -5.64 -29.23
N VAL A 301 -21.60 -5.00 -29.70
CA VAL A 301 -21.36 -4.80 -31.15
C VAL A 301 -21.39 -6.13 -31.90
N TYR A 302 -20.77 -7.17 -31.34
CA TYR A 302 -20.82 -8.51 -31.92
C TYR A 302 -22.25 -9.08 -31.94
N PHE A 303 -22.99 -9.01 -30.83
CA PHE A 303 -24.33 -9.61 -30.76
C PHE A 303 -25.38 -8.88 -31.61
N GLU A 304 -25.29 -7.57 -31.74
CA GLU A 304 -26.17 -6.81 -32.63
C GLU A 304 -25.91 -7.19 -34.09
N ASN A 305 -24.64 -7.34 -34.50
CA ASN A 305 -24.34 -7.85 -35.84
C ASN A 305 -24.88 -9.27 -36.06
N VAL A 306 -24.89 -10.13 -35.03
CA VAL A 306 -25.51 -11.47 -35.10
C VAL A 306 -27.02 -11.35 -35.27
N LYS A 307 -27.69 -10.50 -34.49
CA LYS A 307 -29.14 -10.29 -34.58
C LYS A 307 -29.54 -9.71 -35.93
N GLU A 308 -28.78 -8.75 -36.45
CA GLU A 308 -28.98 -8.16 -37.77
C GLU A 308 -28.90 -9.22 -38.87
N ASP A 309 -27.81 -10.00 -38.93
CA ASP A 309 -27.63 -11.05 -39.95
C ASP A 309 -28.74 -12.12 -39.92
N VAL A 310 -29.26 -12.47 -38.74
CA VAL A 310 -30.38 -13.42 -38.63
C VAL A 310 -31.70 -12.79 -39.04
N SER A 311 -31.89 -11.51 -38.74
CA SER A 311 -33.08 -10.76 -39.18
C SER A 311 -33.15 -10.63 -40.70
N GLU A 312 -32.00 -10.64 -41.39
CA GLU A 312 -31.91 -10.75 -42.86
C GLU A 312 -32.28 -12.15 -43.42
N GLY A 313 -32.62 -13.11 -42.55
CA GLY A 313 -33.03 -14.46 -42.94
C GLY A 313 -31.86 -15.43 -43.16
N ARG A 314 -30.65 -15.09 -42.71
CA ARG A 314 -29.50 -16.01 -42.77
C ARG A 314 -29.65 -17.12 -41.72
N ASN A 315 -29.11 -18.29 -42.03
CA ASN A 315 -29.06 -19.40 -41.06
C ASN A 315 -28.27 -18.96 -39.81
N PHE A 316 -28.87 -19.12 -38.62
CA PHE A 316 -28.31 -18.70 -37.35
C PHE A 316 -26.86 -19.15 -37.11
N ARG A 317 -26.51 -20.39 -37.47
CA ARG A 317 -25.13 -20.90 -37.34
C ARG A 317 -24.13 -20.15 -38.22
N ARG A 318 -24.52 -19.82 -39.45
CA ARG A 318 -23.66 -19.09 -40.40
C ARG A 318 -23.62 -17.60 -40.09
N ALA A 319 -24.71 -17.04 -39.57
CA ALA A 319 -24.77 -15.66 -39.10
C ALA A 319 -23.72 -15.42 -38.02
N VAL A 320 -23.68 -16.25 -36.97
CA VAL A 320 -22.71 -16.12 -35.86
C VAL A 320 -21.25 -16.06 -36.35
N GLU A 321 -20.87 -16.95 -37.25
CA GLU A 321 -19.49 -16.98 -37.78
C GLU A 321 -19.16 -15.75 -38.63
N LYS A 322 -20.08 -15.36 -39.52
CA LYS A 322 -19.91 -14.17 -40.37
C LYS A 322 -19.90 -12.87 -39.55
N SER A 323 -20.83 -12.72 -38.61
CA SER A 323 -20.94 -11.54 -37.75
C SER A 323 -19.72 -11.37 -36.87
N PHE A 324 -19.06 -12.46 -36.44
CA PHE A 324 -17.81 -12.36 -35.70
C PHE A 324 -16.69 -11.79 -36.57
N ASP A 325 -16.52 -12.30 -37.79
CA ASP A 325 -15.47 -11.81 -38.71
C ASP A 325 -15.67 -10.31 -39.05
N GLN A 326 -16.93 -9.87 -39.16
CA GLN A 326 -17.27 -8.46 -39.34
C GLN A 326 -17.03 -7.62 -38.08
N ALA A 327 -17.47 -8.10 -36.91
CA ALA A 327 -17.33 -7.40 -35.64
C ALA A 327 -15.87 -7.31 -35.16
N TRP A 328 -15.06 -8.33 -35.43
CA TRP A 328 -13.67 -8.43 -34.97
C TRP A 328 -12.82 -7.23 -35.39
N GLY A 329 -12.98 -6.77 -36.65
CA GLY A 329 -12.28 -5.60 -37.15
C GLY A 329 -12.68 -4.29 -36.46
N THR A 330 -13.92 -4.19 -35.97
CA THR A 330 -14.42 -3.03 -35.23
C THR A 330 -13.93 -3.07 -33.78
N ILE A 331 -14.01 -4.23 -33.13
CA ILE A 331 -13.53 -4.45 -31.76
C ILE A 331 -12.04 -4.10 -31.65
N ILE A 332 -11.20 -4.64 -32.55
CA ILE A 332 -9.76 -4.32 -32.56
C ILE A 332 -9.52 -2.81 -32.69
N LYS A 333 -10.23 -2.12 -33.57
CA LYS A 333 -10.01 -0.67 -33.78
C LYS A 333 -10.39 0.14 -32.54
N ALA A 334 -11.49 -0.21 -31.88
CA ALA A 334 -11.92 0.43 -30.65
C ALA A 334 -10.92 0.19 -29.51
N ASP A 335 -10.54 -1.07 -29.27
CA ASP A 335 -9.61 -1.44 -28.21
C ASP A 335 -8.19 -0.91 -28.44
N VAL A 336 -7.71 -0.91 -29.69
CA VAL A 336 -6.40 -0.32 -30.01
C VAL A 336 -6.41 1.19 -29.76
N SER A 337 -7.51 1.89 -30.07
CA SER A 337 -7.64 3.31 -29.73
C SER A 337 -7.58 3.53 -28.22
N GLN A 338 -8.25 2.67 -27.45
CA GLN A 338 -8.20 2.72 -26.00
C GLN A 338 -6.80 2.41 -25.44
N LEU A 339 -6.10 1.43 -26.02
CA LEU A 339 -4.75 1.06 -25.63
C LEU A 339 -3.76 2.18 -25.93
N ILE A 340 -3.88 2.87 -27.06
CA ILE A 340 -3.09 4.07 -27.36
C ILE A 340 -3.32 5.14 -26.29
N GLY A 341 -4.58 5.39 -25.92
CA GLY A 341 -4.93 6.32 -24.85
C GLY A 341 -4.30 5.93 -23.50
N ALA A 342 -4.39 4.65 -23.13
CA ALA A 342 -3.79 4.12 -21.92
C ALA A 342 -2.25 4.26 -21.92
N VAL A 343 -1.59 3.99 -23.04
CA VAL A 343 -0.13 4.15 -23.18
C VAL A 343 0.28 5.62 -23.03
N ILE A 344 -0.44 6.55 -23.68
CA ILE A 344 -0.17 7.98 -23.56
C ILE A 344 -0.36 8.44 -22.11
N LEU A 345 -1.46 8.04 -21.47
CA LEU A 345 -1.72 8.36 -20.06
C LEU A 345 -0.62 7.78 -19.17
N TYR A 346 -0.21 6.53 -19.38
CA TYR A 346 0.84 5.90 -18.58
C TYR A 346 2.20 6.60 -18.74
N ALA A 347 2.53 7.06 -19.95
CA ALA A 347 3.80 7.73 -20.24
C ALA A 347 3.86 9.16 -19.69
N LEU A 348 2.75 9.89 -19.73
CA LEU A 348 2.69 11.31 -19.35
C LEU A 348 2.25 11.54 -17.89
N SER A 349 1.72 10.53 -17.20
CA SER A 349 1.18 10.68 -15.85
C SER A 349 2.10 10.12 -14.76
N VAL A 350 1.93 10.66 -13.55
CA VAL A 350 2.67 10.26 -12.35
C VAL A 350 1.70 9.80 -11.26
N GLY A 351 2.16 8.94 -10.35
CA GLY A 351 1.40 8.50 -9.18
C GLY A 351 0.14 7.71 -9.54
N ALA A 352 -1.00 8.09 -8.94
CA ALA A 352 -2.25 7.32 -9.04
C ALA A 352 -2.79 7.16 -10.47
N VAL A 353 -2.64 8.18 -11.32
CA VAL A 353 -3.14 8.16 -12.72
C VAL A 353 -2.38 7.12 -13.56
N LYS A 354 -1.11 6.88 -13.25
CA LYS A 354 -0.30 5.83 -13.89
C LYS A 354 -0.86 4.43 -13.57
N GLY A 355 -1.35 4.23 -12.34
CA GLY A 355 -2.07 3.03 -11.94
C GLY A 355 -3.34 2.82 -12.77
N PHE A 356 -4.20 3.83 -12.86
CA PHE A 356 -5.41 3.78 -13.71
C PHE A 356 -5.09 3.34 -15.15
N ALA A 357 -4.11 3.99 -15.78
CA ALA A 357 -3.71 3.70 -17.15
C ALA A 357 -3.18 2.27 -17.33
N PHE A 358 -2.41 1.77 -16.36
CA PHE A 358 -1.91 0.40 -16.38
C PHE A 358 -3.05 -0.63 -16.37
N TYR A 359 -4.00 -0.51 -15.44
CA TYR A 359 -5.13 -1.44 -15.34
C TYR A 359 -6.02 -1.38 -16.58
N LEU A 360 -6.23 -0.18 -17.14
CA LEU A 360 -6.98 -0.03 -18.39
C LEU A 360 -6.28 -0.75 -19.55
N ALA A 361 -4.96 -0.63 -19.69
CA ALA A 361 -4.20 -1.30 -20.74
C ALA A 361 -4.25 -2.84 -20.59
N VAL A 362 -4.02 -3.36 -19.39
CA VAL A 362 -4.04 -4.81 -19.12
C VAL A 362 -5.43 -5.39 -19.39
N THR A 363 -6.49 -4.73 -18.92
CA THR A 363 -7.86 -5.22 -19.11
C THR A 363 -8.30 -5.16 -20.57
N THR A 364 -7.93 -4.12 -21.32
CA THR A 364 -8.17 -4.06 -22.78
C THR A 364 -7.44 -5.17 -23.53
N LEU A 365 -6.20 -5.51 -23.14
CA LEU A 365 -5.50 -6.65 -23.74
C LEU A 365 -6.19 -7.99 -23.43
N LEU A 366 -6.66 -8.17 -22.20
CA LEU A 366 -7.42 -9.36 -21.82
C LEU A 366 -8.75 -9.45 -22.57
N ASP A 367 -9.45 -8.33 -22.79
CA ASP A 367 -10.70 -8.29 -23.55
C ASP A 367 -10.50 -8.76 -24.98
N LEU A 368 -9.49 -8.25 -25.70
CA LEU A 368 -9.14 -8.71 -27.04
C LEU A 368 -8.84 -10.22 -27.09
N ILE A 369 -8.10 -10.73 -26.12
CA ILE A 369 -7.78 -12.16 -26.03
C ILE A 369 -9.05 -12.98 -25.81
N LEU A 370 -9.92 -12.58 -24.87
CA LEU A 370 -11.14 -13.32 -24.56
C LEU A 370 -12.22 -13.18 -25.62
N ALA A 371 -12.30 -12.05 -26.32
CA ALA A 371 -13.20 -11.89 -27.47
C ALA A 371 -12.94 -12.99 -28.52
N TYR A 372 -11.67 -13.27 -28.80
CA TYR A 372 -11.29 -14.33 -29.74
C TYR A 372 -11.33 -15.74 -29.14
N THR A 373 -10.79 -15.93 -27.93
CA THR A 373 -10.58 -17.26 -27.33
C THR A 373 -11.77 -17.78 -26.52
N PHE A 374 -12.67 -16.92 -26.08
CA PHE A 374 -13.82 -17.27 -25.26
C PHE A 374 -15.15 -16.90 -25.93
N ILE A 375 -15.39 -15.63 -26.25
CA ILE A 375 -16.70 -15.17 -26.76
C ILE A 375 -17.05 -15.86 -28.09
N ARG A 376 -16.12 -15.91 -29.05
CA ARG A 376 -16.32 -16.59 -30.34
C ARG A 376 -16.64 -18.10 -30.17
N PRO A 377 -15.79 -18.94 -29.54
CA PRO A 377 -16.10 -20.36 -29.42
C PRO A 377 -17.30 -20.62 -28.52
N ALA A 378 -17.52 -19.86 -27.44
CA ALA A 378 -18.68 -20.02 -26.57
C ALA A 378 -19.98 -19.77 -27.35
N THR A 379 -20.06 -18.69 -28.13
CA THR A 379 -21.23 -18.42 -28.97
C THR A 379 -21.45 -19.49 -30.04
N LEU A 380 -20.39 -19.93 -30.74
CA LEU A 380 -20.49 -21.01 -31.73
C LEU A 380 -20.94 -22.34 -31.11
N LEU A 381 -20.43 -22.70 -29.93
CA LEU A 381 -20.84 -23.91 -29.21
C LEU A 381 -22.30 -23.84 -28.75
N SER A 382 -22.73 -22.69 -28.22
CA SER A 382 -24.13 -22.47 -27.82
C SER A 382 -25.07 -22.64 -29.00
N VAL A 383 -24.72 -22.14 -30.19
CA VAL A 383 -25.55 -22.24 -31.40
C VAL A 383 -25.48 -23.64 -32.06
N ARG A 384 -24.41 -24.40 -31.84
CA ARG A 384 -24.31 -25.81 -32.29
C ARG A 384 -25.04 -26.79 -31.36
N SER A 385 -25.26 -26.41 -30.10
CA SER A 385 -26.02 -27.22 -29.13
C SER A 385 -27.53 -27.21 -29.40
N LYS A 386 -28.30 -27.98 -28.62
CA LYS A 386 -29.79 -27.99 -28.64
C LYS A 386 -30.42 -26.61 -28.36
N LEU A 387 -29.65 -25.66 -27.84
CA LEU A 387 -30.11 -24.29 -27.63
C LEU A 387 -30.28 -23.55 -28.97
N GLY A 388 -29.43 -23.82 -29.96
CA GLY A 388 -29.47 -23.17 -31.27
C GLY A 388 -30.72 -23.44 -32.09
N ASP A 389 -31.50 -24.47 -31.75
CA ASP A 389 -32.78 -24.80 -32.37
C ASP A 389 -33.90 -23.84 -31.90
N ARG A 390 -33.64 -22.99 -30.89
CA ARG A 390 -34.58 -22.00 -30.36
C ARG A 390 -33.97 -20.58 -30.43
N PRO A 391 -33.99 -19.91 -31.59
CA PRO A 391 -33.42 -18.58 -31.80
C PRO A 391 -33.96 -17.52 -30.82
N ALA A 392 -35.21 -17.67 -30.37
CA ALA A 392 -35.81 -16.79 -29.37
C ALA A 392 -35.03 -16.76 -28.05
N LEU A 393 -34.34 -17.85 -27.65
CA LEU A 393 -33.53 -17.88 -26.44
C LEU A 393 -32.27 -17.00 -26.53
N PHE A 394 -31.89 -16.58 -27.74
CA PHE A 394 -30.78 -15.67 -28.00
C PHE A 394 -31.24 -14.22 -28.23
N GLY A 395 -32.54 -13.93 -28.01
CA GLY A 395 -33.10 -12.59 -28.26
C GLY A 395 -33.26 -12.26 -29.75
N VAL A 396 -33.28 -13.28 -30.61
CA VAL A 396 -33.35 -13.14 -32.06
C VAL A 396 -34.73 -13.58 -32.56
N SER A 397 -35.41 -12.74 -33.34
CA SER A 397 -36.63 -13.09 -34.07
C SER A 397 -36.28 -13.54 -35.49
N VAL A 398 -36.61 -14.77 -35.86
CA VAL A 398 -36.41 -15.30 -37.22
C VAL A 398 -37.62 -14.91 -38.09
N PRO A 399 -37.42 -14.29 -39.27
CA PRO A 399 -38.51 -14.04 -40.20
C PRO A 399 -39.16 -15.36 -40.66
N PRO A 400 -40.50 -15.41 -40.86
CA PRO A 400 -41.16 -16.62 -41.35
C PRO A 400 -40.56 -17.04 -42.70
N THR A 401 -40.41 -18.35 -42.88
CA THR A 401 -39.83 -18.93 -44.09
C THR A 401 -40.75 -18.70 -45.30
N ARG A 402 -40.18 -18.63 -46.51
CA ARG A 402 -40.96 -18.46 -47.76
C ARG A 402 -42.05 -19.52 -47.94
N ASP A 403 -41.90 -20.71 -47.36
CA ASP A 403 -42.91 -21.77 -47.38
C ASP A 403 -44.07 -21.51 -46.39
N GLU A 404 -43.82 -20.88 -45.24
CA GLU A 404 -44.86 -20.41 -44.31
C GLU A 404 -45.65 -19.24 -44.91
N VAL A 405 -44.96 -18.33 -45.63
CA VAL A 405 -45.60 -17.25 -46.41
C VAL A 405 -46.40 -17.80 -47.59
N ARG A 406 -46.06 -18.99 -48.12
CA ARG A 406 -46.82 -19.66 -49.19
C ARG A 406 -48.04 -20.43 -48.66
N GLN A 407 -47.97 -20.92 -47.42
CA GLN A 407 -49.08 -21.59 -46.73
C GLN A 407 -50.07 -20.59 -46.11
N GLN A 408 -49.62 -19.39 -45.77
CA GLN A 408 -50.49 -18.23 -45.60
C GLN A 408 -50.93 -17.78 -46.99
N GLY A 409 -51.99 -18.39 -47.52
CA GLY A 409 -52.56 -18.06 -48.82
C GLY A 409 -52.78 -16.55 -49.01
N PRO A 410 -52.92 -16.07 -50.26
CA PRO A 410 -53.00 -14.64 -50.55
C PRO A 410 -54.10 -14.02 -49.69
N VAL A 411 -53.73 -13.08 -48.82
CA VAL A 411 -54.71 -12.24 -48.13
C VAL A 411 -55.39 -11.44 -49.24
N GLU A 412 -56.63 -11.78 -49.54
CA GLU A 412 -57.55 -10.97 -50.35
C GLU A 412 -57.78 -9.63 -49.63
N GLY A 413 -56.81 -8.73 -49.75
CA GLY A 413 -56.95 -7.33 -49.42
C GLY A 413 -57.46 -6.59 -50.65
N GLY A 414 -58.78 -6.53 -50.78
CA GLY A 414 -59.48 -5.88 -51.87
C GLY A 414 -58.98 -4.46 -52.14
N VAL A 415 -58.71 -4.19 -53.42
CA VAL A 415 -58.72 -2.85 -53.98
C VAL A 415 -60.15 -2.34 -53.88
N SER A 416 -60.42 -1.43 -52.94
CA SER A 416 -61.56 -0.53 -53.00
C SER A 416 -61.04 0.86 -53.34
N ALA A 417 -61.60 1.39 -54.42
CA ALA A 417 -61.28 2.63 -55.13
C ALA A 417 -61.26 3.90 -54.28
#